data_AF-A0A914QBR4-F1
#
_entry.id   AF-A0A914QBR4-F1
#
_cell.length_a   1.000
_cell.length_b   1.000
_cell.length_c   1.000
_cell.angle_alpha   90.00
_cell.angle_beta   90.00
_cell.angle_gamma   90.00
#
_symmetry.space_group_name_H-M   'P 1'
#
loop_
_entity.id
_entity.type
_entity.pdbx_description
1 polymer ?
#
loop_
_entity_poly.entity_id
_entity_poly.type
_entity_poly.pdbx_seq_one_letter_code
_entity_poly.pdbx_strand_id
1 'polypeptide(L)'
;MSNSNIIYPGRYGGGNQKLIDELRKIDPNFFSIIIGSKYLTLDDIKPSDIFTLKFKLLGGKGGFGSLLRSFRIHKSANQLMCRDLTGRRLADVKEEERLRKWIGKKEERDKAEKRKE
;
A
#
# COMPACT_ATOMS: atom_id res chain seq x y z
N MET A 1 4.84 30.79 -25.59
CA MET A 1 5.73 29.95 -24.77
C MET A 1 5.24 30.05 -23.34
N SER A 2 4.70 28.95 -22.79
CA SER A 2 4.02 28.92 -21.50
C SER A 2 5.01 29.15 -20.35
N ASN A 3 4.93 30.31 -19.69
CA ASN A 3 5.55 30.54 -18.39
C ASN A 3 4.74 29.80 -17.32
N SER A 4 4.79 28.47 -17.32
CA SER A 4 4.32 27.70 -16.18
C SER A 4 5.40 27.78 -15.10
N ASN A 5 5.25 28.70 -14.15
CA ASN A 5 6.04 28.70 -12.92
C ASN A 5 5.58 27.51 -12.08
N ILE A 6 6.23 26.37 -12.31
CA ILE A 6 5.97 25.13 -11.58
C ILE A 6 6.70 25.23 -10.25
N ILE A 7 5.95 25.23 -9.15
CA ILE A 7 6.49 25.19 -7.80
C ILE A 7 6.62 23.73 -7.36
N TYR A 8 7.83 23.32 -7.00
CA TYR A 8 8.10 21.96 -6.54
C TYR A 8 8.01 21.84 -5.01
N PRO A 9 7.61 20.69 -4.44
CA PRO A 9 7.78 20.46 -3.02
C PRO A 9 9.28 20.37 -2.69
N GLY A 10 9.72 20.99 -1.60
CA GLY A 10 11.14 21.03 -1.29
C GLY A 10 11.52 22.05 -0.21
N ARG A 11 12.82 22.14 0.08
CA ARG A 11 13.38 23.12 0.99
C ARG A 11 13.83 24.35 0.20
N TYR A 12 13.36 25.51 0.63
CA TYR A 12 13.60 26.81 0.02
C TYR A 12 14.39 27.69 0.99
N GLY A 13 15.50 28.27 0.54
CA GLY A 13 16.37 29.15 1.33
C GLY A 13 16.32 30.61 0.87
N GLY A 14 16.73 31.54 1.75
CA GLY A 14 16.46 32.98 1.66
C GLY A 14 16.58 33.66 0.29
N GLY A 15 15.68 34.61 0.02
CA GLY A 15 15.57 35.38 -1.23
C GLY A 15 14.32 35.10 -2.08
N ASN A 16 13.33 34.37 -1.55
CA ASN A 16 12.23 33.82 -2.33
C ASN A 16 10.95 34.68 -2.32
N GLN A 17 11.07 36.00 -2.46
CA GLN A 17 9.89 36.90 -2.52
C GLN A 17 8.91 36.48 -3.61
N LYS A 18 9.41 36.20 -4.83
CA LYS A 18 8.60 35.75 -5.96
C LYS A 18 7.81 34.46 -5.67
N LEU A 19 8.41 33.51 -4.97
CA LEU A 19 7.75 32.24 -4.62
C LEU A 19 6.70 32.44 -3.54
N ILE A 20 6.95 33.29 -2.55
CA ILE A 20 5.95 33.64 -1.53
C ILE A 20 4.75 34.33 -2.20
N ASP A 21 5.00 35.24 -3.14
CA ASP A 21 3.95 35.92 -3.90
C ASP A 21 3.15 34.97 -4.81
N GLU A 22 3.78 33.91 -5.33
CA GLU A 22 3.07 32.87 -6.08
C GLU A 22 2.27 31.94 -5.17
N LEU A 23 2.80 31.58 -4.00
CA LEU A 23 2.08 30.78 -3.00
C LEU A 23 0.85 31.53 -2.47
N ARG A 24 0.88 32.87 -2.40
CA ARG A 24 -0.29 33.70 -2.04
C ARG A 24 -1.46 33.55 -3.02
N LYS A 25 -1.18 33.16 -4.27
CA LYS A 25 -2.22 32.93 -5.29
C LYS A 25 -2.86 31.55 -5.19
N ILE A 26 -2.29 30.65 -4.38
CA ILE A 26 -2.75 29.28 -4.18
C ILE A 26 -3.51 29.22 -2.86
N ASP A 27 -4.62 28.47 -2.81
CA ASP A 27 -5.38 28.29 -1.57
C ASP A 27 -4.49 27.60 -0.50
N PRO A 28 -4.40 28.16 0.73
CA PRO A 28 -3.58 27.64 1.83
C PRO A 28 -3.85 26.17 2.20
N ASN A 29 -5.02 25.63 1.85
CA ASN A 29 -5.38 24.25 2.12
C ASN A 29 -4.60 23.24 1.26
N PHE A 30 -3.99 23.68 0.15
CA PHE A 30 -3.24 22.81 -0.76
C PHE A 30 -1.78 22.62 -0.38
N PHE A 31 -1.27 23.37 0.60
CA PHE A 31 0.11 23.23 1.02
C PHE A 31 0.29 23.41 2.52
N SER A 32 1.48 23.08 2.99
CA SER A 32 1.93 23.33 4.36
C SER A 32 3.37 23.77 4.30
N ILE A 33 3.69 24.75 5.14
CA ILE A 33 5.04 25.28 5.25
C ILE A 33 5.57 24.95 6.63
N ILE A 34 6.80 24.44 6.65
CA ILE A 34 7.45 23.94 7.86
C ILE A 34 8.79 24.64 8.01
N ILE A 35 9.00 25.28 9.17
CA ILE A 35 10.31 25.79 9.59
C ILE A 35 10.73 25.02 10.82
N GLY A 36 11.80 24.24 10.69
CA GLY A 36 12.22 23.29 11.72
C GLY A 36 11.13 22.26 12.02
N SER A 37 10.54 22.33 13.22
CA SER A 37 9.47 21.44 13.69
C SER A 37 8.08 22.10 13.73
N LYS A 38 7.96 23.38 13.35
CA LYS A 38 6.71 24.15 13.44
C LYS A 38 6.04 24.29 12.08
N TYR A 39 4.72 24.14 12.07
CA TYR A 39 3.87 24.51 10.94
C TYR A 39 3.56 26.00 11.03
N LEU A 40 3.79 26.73 9.94
CA LEU A 40 3.58 28.17 9.88
C LEU A 40 2.59 28.52 8.78
N THR A 41 1.93 29.66 8.96
CA THR A 41 1.12 30.26 7.89
C THR A 41 2.00 31.07 6.95
N LEU A 42 1.46 31.45 5.80
CA LEU A 42 2.21 32.18 4.78
C LEU A 42 2.62 33.58 5.25
N ASP A 43 1.86 34.17 6.19
CA ASP A 43 2.10 35.50 6.73
C ASP A 43 3.23 35.54 7.78
N ASP A 44 3.55 34.39 8.38
CA ASP A 44 4.60 34.28 9.40
C ASP A 44 6.01 34.17 8.80
N ILE A 45 6.13 34.01 7.48
CA ILE A 45 7.38 33.70 6.79
C ILE A 45 8.03 34.98 6.28
N LYS A 46 9.28 35.22 6.70
CA LYS A 46 10.08 36.29 6.10
C LYS A 46 10.80 35.78 4.86
N PRO A 47 11.03 36.62 3.84
CA PRO A 47 11.74 36.20 2.63
C PRO A 47 13.16 35.66 2.85
N SER A 48 13.78 35.99 3.98
CA SER A 48 15.11 35.50 4.37
C SER A 48 15.06 34.13 5.05
N ASP A 49 13.88 33.64 5.43
CA ASP A 49 13.76 32.42 6.21
C ASP A 49 13.92 31.18 5.32
N ILE A 50 14.45 30.12 5.93
CA ILE A 50 14.59 28.82 5.28
C ILE A 50 13.39 27.97 5.68
N PHE A 51 12.56 27.58 4.72
CA PHE A 51 11.34 26.80 4.96
C PHE A 51 11.23 25.60 4.03
N THR A 52 10.42 24.62 4.44
CA THR A 52 10.10 23.43 3.63
C THR A 52 8.65 23.51 3.21
N LEU A 53 8.41 23.50 1.90
CA LEU A 53 7.08 23.48 1.29
C LEU A 53 6.67 22.03 1.01
N LYS A 54 5.51 21.63 1.52
CA LYS A 54 4.88 20.34 1.23
C LYS A 54 3.48 20.56 0.69
N PHE A 55 3.19 20.05 -0.49
CA PHE A 55 1.83 20.03 -1.04
C PHE A 55 0.98 18.96 -0.36
N LYS A 56 -0.24 19.34 -0.02
CA LYS A 56 -1.29 18.44 0.46
C LYS A 56 -2.05 17.93 -0.75
N LEU A 57 -2.12 16.62 -0.88
CA LEU A 57 -3.00 16.00 -1.88
C LEU A 57 -4.45 16.17 -1.38
N LEU A 58 -5.36 16.54 -2.28
CA LEU A 58 -6.79 16.50 -2.02
C LEU A 58 -7.20 15.03 -1.84
N GLY A 59 -7.33 14.61 -0.59
CA GLY A 59 -7.66 13.23 -0.23
C GLY A 59 -6.93 12.76 1.02
N GLY A 60 -7.67 12.17 1.95
CA GLY A 60 -7.07 11.52 3.11
C GLY A 60 -6.31 10.26 2.67
N LYS A 61 -5.01 10.17 2.98
CA LYS A 61 -4.25 8.90 2.98
C LYS A 61 -4.93 7.80 3.82
N GLY A 62 -5.93 8.17 4.63
CA GLY A 62 -6.71 7.31 5.50
C GLY A 62 -7.75 6.43 4.80
N GLY A 63 -8.03 6.59 3.50
CA GLY A 63 -8.98 5.72 2.80
C GLY A 63 -8.53 4.25 2.82
N PHE A 64 -7.26 3.99 2.52
CA PHE A 64 -6.70 2.63 2.56
C PHE A 64 -6.67 2.04 3.97
N GLY A 65 -6.26 2.81 4.98
CA GLY A 65 -6.24 2.34 6.38
C GLY A 65 -7.65 2.13 6.96
N SER A 66 -8.62 2.97 6.59
CA SER A 66 -10.02 2.79 6.95
C SER A 66 -10.64 1.59 6.25
N LEU A 67 -10.31 1.40 4.97
CA LEU A 67 -10.70 0.22 4.21
C LEU A 67 -10.13 -1.05 4.83
N LEU A 68 -8.85 -1.09 5.19
CA LEU A 68 -8.23 -2.21 5.90
C LEU A 68 -8.88 -2.49 7.27
N ARG A 69 -9.28 -1.45 8.02
CA ARG A 69 -10.02 -1.61 9.28
C ARG A 69 -11.46 -2.08 9.07
N SER A 70 -12.08 -1.68 7.96
CA SER A 70 -13.44 -2.08 7.58
C SER A 70 -13.50 -3.49 6.99
N PHE A 71 -12.42 -3.95 6.35
CA PHE A 71 -12.28 -5.35 6.00
C PHE A 71 -12.13 -6.13 7.31
N ARG A 72 -13.23 -6.74 7.77
CA ARG A 72 -13.13 -7.88 8.70
C ARG A 72 -12.44 -9.01 7.96
N ILE A 73 -11.11 -8.98 7.93
CA ILE A 73 -10.29 -10.09 7.47
C ILE A 73 -10.50 -11.20 8.50
N HIS A 74 -11.55 -11.98 8.32
CA HIS A 74 -11.59 -13.30 8.93
C HIS A 74 -10.35 -14.02 8.42
N LYS A 75 -9.54 -14.52 9.36
CA LYS A 75 -8.30 -15.26 9.08
C LYS A 75 -8.61 -16.23 7.94
N SER A 76 -7.95 -16.05 6.78
CA SER A 76 -8.26 -16.87 5.62
C SER A 76 -8.14 -18.33 6.03
N ALA A 77 -9.23 -19.10 5.89
CA ALA A 77 -9.23 -20.53 6.16
C ALA A 77 -8.42 -21.33 5.12
N ASN A 78 -7.85 -20.64 4.12
CA ASN A 78 -7.04 -21.24 3.08
C ASN A 78 -5.60 -21.48 3.57
N GLN A 79 -5.43 -22.57 4.32
CA GLN A 79 -4.11 -23.07 4.74
C GLN A 79 -3.34 -23.76 3.61
N LEU A 80 -3.95 -23.99 2.44
CA LEU A 80 -3.31 -24.76 1.35
C LEU A 80 -2.12 -24.02 0.71
N MET A 81 -2.06 -22.70 0.88
CA MET A 81 -0.97 -21.86 0.39
C MET A 81 0.23 -21.80 1.34
N CYS A 82 0.09 -22.31 2.56
CA CYS A 82 1.20 -22.41 3.50
C CYS A 82 2.23 -23.42 3.01
N ARG A 83 3.49 -23.19 3.40
CA ARG A 83 4.60 -24.09 3.12
C ARG A 83 4.93 -24.93 4.34
N ASP A 84 5.41 -26.15 4.12
CA ASP A 84 6.00 -27.00 5.16
C ASP A 84 7.46 -26.61 5.45
N LEU A 85 8.09 -27.27 6.44
CA LEU A 85 9.49 -27.06 6.81
C LEU A 85 10.48 -27.45 5.69
N THR A 86 10.01 -28.18 4.68
CA THR A 86 10.80 -28.55 3.49
C THR A 86 10.62 -27.54 2.34
N GLY A 87 9.75 -26.54 2.53
CA GLY A 87 9.49 -25.47 1.57
C GLY A 87 8.43 -25.80 0.51
N ARG A 88 7.79 -26.98 0.56
CA ARG A 88 6.72 -27.41 -0.35
C ARG A 88 5.38 -26.84 0.08
N ARG A 89 4.44 -26.63 -0.86
CA ARG A 89 3.09 -26.14 -0.51
C ARG A 89 2.24 -27.28 0.05
N LEU A 90 1.40 -26.98 1.04
CA LEU A 90 0.45 -27.96 1.61
C LEU A 90 -0.57 -28.47 0.58
N ALA A 91 -0.84 -27.70 -0.49
CA ALA A 91 -1.64 -28.14 -1.63
C ALA A 91 -1.03 -29.38 -2.31
N ASP A 92 0.25 -29.28 -2.69
CA ASP A 92 0.98 -30.32 -3.42
C ASP A 92 1.04 -31.62 -2.60
N VAL A 93 1.31 -31.51 -1.29
CA VAL A 93 1.37 -32.64 -0.37
C VAL A 93 0.02 -33.36 -0.27
N LYS A 94 -1.09 -32.62 -0.14
CA LYS A 94 -2.43 -33.22 -0.06
C LYS A 94 -2.85 -33.88 -1.37
N GLU A 95 -2.40 -33.35 -2.50
CA GLU A 95 -2.68 -33.95 -3.81
C GLU A 95 -1.93 -35.27 -3.99
N GLU A 96 -0.64 -35.32 -3.62
CA GLU A 96 0.13 -36.56 -3.60
C GLU A 96 -0.51 -37.62 -2.68
N GLU A 97 -0.96 -37.24 -1.48
CA GLU A 97 -1.65 -38.16 -0.57
C GLU A 97 -2.97 -38.68 -1.15
N ARG A 98 -3.74 -37.82 -1.84
CA ARG A 98 -4.98 -38.23 -2.52
C ARG A 98 -4.70 -39.22 -3.62
N LEU A 99 -3.68 -38.97 -4.44
CA LEU A 99 -3.26 -39.88 -5.52
C LEU A 99 -2.80 -41.22 -4.97
N ARG A 100 -1.98 -41.24 -3.91
CA ARG A 100 -1.54 -42.48 -3.24
C ARG A 100 -2.72 -43.30 -2.71
N LYS A 101 -3.69 -42.65 -2.03
CA LYS A 101 -4.92 -43.31 -1.56
C LYS A 101 -5.76 -43.86 -2.71
N TRP A 102 -5.84 -43.14 -3.82
CA TRP A 102 -6.58 -43.59 -5.01
C TRP A 102 -5.94 -44.82 -5.65
N ILE A 103 -4.62 -44.84 -5.78
CA ILE A 103 -3.86 -46.00 -6.30
C ILE A 103 -4.01 -47.20 -5.36
N GLY A 104 -3.86 -47.01 -4.05
CA GLY A 104 -4.03 -48.11 -3.07
C GLY A 104 -5.43 -48.71 -3.06
N LYS A 105 -6.47 -47.88 -3.25
CA LYS A 105 -7.87 -48.35 -3.41
C LYS A 105 -8.16 -48.98 -4.78
N LYS A 106 -7.23 -48.99 -5.72
CA LYS A 106 -7.45 -49.60 -7.04
C LYS A 106 -7.55 -51.12 -6.93
N GLU A 107 -6.68 -51.75 -6.15
CA GLU A 107 -6.71 -53.22 -5.97
C GLU A 107 -7.99 -53.72 -5.30
N GLU A 108 -8.53 -52.93 -4.36
CA GLU A 108 -9.81 -53.24 -3.71
C GLU A 108 -10.99 -53.04 -4.67
N ARG A 109 -10.93 -52.02 -5.54
CA ARG A 109 -11.93 -51.78 -6.59
C ARG A 109 -11.94 -52.91 -7.62
N ASP A 110 -10.78 -53.31 -8.12
CA ASP A 110 -10.65 -54.38 -9.12
C ASP A 110 -11.11 -55.75 -8.55
N LYS A 111 -10.87 -56.02 -7.26
CA LYS A 111 -11.36 -57.24 -6.59
C LYS A 111 -12.86 -57.20 -6.29
N ALA A 112 -13.42 -56.02 -6.00
CA ALA A 112 -14.85 -55.85 -5.78
C ALA A 112 -15.65 -55.97 -7.08
N GLU A 113 -15.10 -55.54 -8.21
CA GLU A 113 -15.71 -55.72 -9.54
C GLU A 113 -15.72 -57.20 -9.96
N LYS A 114 -14.59 -57.91 -9.79
CA LYS A 114 -14.50 -59.35 -10.08
C LYS A 114 -15.36 -60.27 -9.21
N ARG A 115 -15.88 -59.78 -8.07
CA ARG A 115 -16.79 -60.55 -7.19
C ARG A 115 -18.27 -60.29 -7.50
N LYS A 116 -18.57 -59.27 -8.30
CA LYS A 116 -19.94 -58.94 -8.74
C LYS A 116 -20.30 -59.56 -10.09
N GLU A 117 -19.30 -60.07 -10.80
CA GLU A 117 -19.40 -60.86 -12.03
C GLU A 117 -19.46 -62.35 -11.67
#